data_AF-A0AA41Z2H6-F1
#
_entry.id   AF-A0AA41Z2H6-F1
#
_cell.length_a   1.000
_cell.length_b   1.000
_cell.length_c   1.000
_cell.angle_alpha   90.00
_cell.angle_beta   90.00
_cell.angle_gamma   90.00
#
_symmetry.space_group_name_H-M   'P 1'
#
loop_
_entity.id
_entity.type
_entity.pdbx_description
1 polymer ?
#
loop_
_entity_poly.entity_id
_entity_poly.type
_entity_poly.pdbx_seq_one_letter_code
_entity_poly.pdbx_strand_id
1 'polypeptide(L)'
;MPKRKHLKKSLKAELIAEAGGKCANPGCSNWRVHFHHIEHWSAYQTDDANIMIAVCPSCHDHIHNGKLPISDETLYQWKNIERPLDVISTHIWVEPDTKLRMILGSIAFETVEGAIVFDLPGSDKFEMHIFDKKNLQISSTYTDRIGKERLRVSRNNIEVHNDAAIEVDQRPGRFRVVVPATDLYIDANVIRQMRLDDNRYGAKGKVTALDIEVIKPGTVRVEGIWASDEGTFVVHRGGLFVCRPGPTGLLCIKGKGERSVIKHSGPVSSIFALNQALR
;
A
#
# COMPACT_ATOMS: atom_id res chain seq x y z
N MET A 1 12.60 18.58 39.11
CA MET A 1 13.19 17.74 38.04
C MET A 1 13.56 18.63 36.87
N PRO A 2 14.78 18.54 36.31
CA PRO A 2 15.16 19.34 35.13
C PRO A 2 14.20 19.05 33.97
N LYS A 3 13.78 20.11 33.27
CA LYS A 3 12.84 20.00 32.15
C LYS A 3 13.53 19.26 31.01
N ARG A 4 12.99 18.10 30.62
CA ARG A 4 13.53 17.29 29.51
C ARG A 4 13.55 18.14 28.24
N LYS A 5 14.72 18.24 27.60
CA LYS A 5 14.89 18.99 26.34
C LYS A 5 14.23 18.20 25.21
N HIS A 6 13.80 18.92 24.17
CA HIS A 6 13.31 18.28 22.96
C HIS A 6 14.48 17.62 22.20
N LEU A 7 14.28 16.39 21.72
CA LEU A 7 15.25 15.70 20.87
C LEU A 7 15.49 16.48 19.58
N LYS A 8 16.77 16.53 19.16
CA LYS A 8 17.18 17.13 17.89
C LYS A 8 16.50 16.43 16.70
N LYS A 9 16.15 17.18 15.65
CA LYS A 9 15.50 16.64 14.46
C LYS A 9 16.35 15.58 13.74
N SER A 10 17.68 15.77 13.71
CA SER A 10 18.62 14.81 13.12
C SER A 10 18.59 13.46 13.83
N LEU A 11 18.66 13.45 15.16
CA LEU A 11 18.57 12.24 15.98
C LEU A 11 17.25 11.50 15.77
N LYS A 12 16.13 12.22 15.66
CA LYS A 12 14.84 11.59 15.34
C LYS A 12 14.86 10.89 13.97
N ALA A 13 15.47 11.52 12.97
CA ALA A 13 15.57 10.95 11.62
C ALA A 13 16.47 9.71 11.60
N GLU A 14 17.59 9.76 12.33
CA GLU A 14 18.51 8.63 12.53
C GLU A 14 17.80 7.43 13.17
N LEU A 15 17.12 7.63 14.31
CA LEU A 15 16.38 6.56 14.99
C LEU A 15 15.23 5.98 14.15
N ILE A 16 14.58 6.81 13.32
CA ILE A 16 13.57 6.33 12.36
C ILE A 16 14.22 5.50 11.26
N ALA A 17 15.37 5.92 10.74
CA ALA A 17 16.10 5.19 9.71
C ALA A 17 16.59 3.84 10.24
N GLU A 18 17.19 3.78 11.43
CA GLU A 18 17.58 2.53 12.09
C GLU A 18 16.40 1.55 12.24
N ALA A 19 15.21 2.07 12.55
CA ALA A 19 13.99 1.30 12.68
C ALA A 19 13.30 1.00 11.33
N GLY A 20 13.94 1.32 10.18
CA GLY A 20 13.44 1.04 8.84
C GLY A 20 12.19 1.84 8.48
N GLY A 21 12.07 3.06 8.99
CA GLY A 21 10.91 3.93 8.74
C GLY A 21 9.65 3.56 9.53
N LYS A 22 9.74 2.61 10.48
CA LYS A 22 8.61 2.15 11.29
C LYS A 22 8.99 1.89 12.75
N CYS A 23 8.09 1.30 13.52
CA CYS A 23 8.37 0.78 14.86
C CYS A 23 9.50 -0.27 14.81
N ALA A 24 10.46 -0.17 15.72
CA ALA A 24 11.57 -1.12 15.80
C ALA A 24 11.13 -2.54 16.21
N ASN A 25 9.99 -2.69 16.89
CA ASN A 25 9.43 -4.03 17.17
C ASN A 25 9.19 -4.76 15.83
N PRO A 26 9.86 -5.91 15.55
CA PRO A 26 9.77 -6.59 14.27
C PRO A 26 8.35 -7.09 13.94
N GLY A 27 7.52 -7.35 14.95
CA GLY A 27 6.11 -7.74 14.78
C GLY A 27 5.15 -6.57 14.57
N CYS A 28 5.63 -5.32 14.53
CA CYS A 28 4.80 -4.13 14.40
C CYS A 28 4.99 -3.47 13.03
N SER A 29 3.89 -3.14 12.36
CA SER A 29 3.89 -2.38 11.09
C SER A 29 3.58 -0.89 11.27
N ASN A 30 3.43 -0.41 12.51
CA ASN A 30 3.06 0.98 12.76
C ASN A 30 4.25 1.91 12.45
N TRP A 31 4.01 2.92 11.62
CA TRP A 31 5.00 3.90 11.18
C TRP A 31 5.08 5.14 12.07
N ARG A 32 4.04 5.40 12.89
CA ARG A 32 4.07 6.49 13.86
C ARG A 32 4.84 6.03 15.09
N VAL A 33 5.94 6.71 15.37
CA VAL A 33 6.85 6.34 16.46
C VAL A 33 6.99 7.45 17.50
N HIS A 34 7.18 7.01 18.74
CA HIS A 34 7.75 7.75 19.85
C HIS A 34 9.22 7.33 20.01
N PHE A 35 9.99 8.15 20.71
CA PHE A 35 11.40 7.88 20.99
C PHE A 35 11.56 7.52 22.45
N HIS A 36 12.04 6.30 22.68
CA HIS A 36 12.18 5.70 23.99
C HIS A 36 13.66 5.58 24.34
N HIS A 37 14.00 5.89 25.60
CA HIS A 37 15.31 5.56 26.16
C HIS A 37 15.24 4.13 26.70
N ILE A 38 16.02 3.23 26.12
CA ILE A 38 16.10 1.82 26.54
C ILE A 38 16.56 1.78 28.00
N GLU A 39 17.67 2.46 28.29
CA GLU A 39 18.15 2.61 29.65
C GLU A 39 17.43 3.76 30.37
N HIS A 40 17.17 3.59 31.67
CA HIS A 40 16.46 4.61 32.45
C HIS A 40 17.12 5.99 32.38
N TRP A 41 16.39 6.96 31.81
CA TRP A 41 16.83 8.37 31.72
C TRP A 41 17.32 8.94 33.06
N SER A 42 16.70 8.53 34.17
CA SER A 42 17.08 9.00 35.51
C SER A 42 18.53 8.68 35.88
N ALA A 43 19.12 7.62 35.31
CA ALA A 43 20.49 7.22 35.56
C ALA A 43 21.48 7.92 34.61
N TYR A 44 21.17 8.01 33.31
CA TYR A 44 22.14 8.43 32.29
C TYR A 44 21.99 9.87 31.78
N GLN A 45 20.76 10.42 31.82
CA GLN A 45 20.45 11.80 31.39
C GLN A 45 21.03 12.20 30.02
N THR A 46 21.18 11.24 29.10
CA THR A 46 21.76 11.42 27.77
C THR A 46 20.77 11.02 26.67
N ASP A 47 20.77 11.79 25.57
CA ASP A 47 19.99 11.52 24.36
C ASP A 47 20.88 10.82 23.30
N ASP A 48 21.71 9.87 23.73
CA ASP A 48 22.59 9.10 22.84
C ASP A 48 21.76 8.13 21.98
N ALA A 49 21.97 8.17 20.66
CA ALA A 49 21.30 7.29 19.71
C ALA A 49 21.44 5.81 20.10
N ASN A 50 22.58 5.40 20.67
CA ASN A 50 22.86 4.01 21.04
C ASN A 50 21.92 3.44 22.11
N ILE A 51 21.38 4.28 22.99
CA ILE A 51 20.46 3.88 24.07
C ILE A 51 19.02 4.32 23.79
N MET A 52 18.74 4.75 22.56
CA MET A 52 17.42 5.19 22.14
C MET A 52 16.85 4.31 21.04
N ILE A 53 15.52 4.17 21.03
CA ILE A 53 14.80 3.35 20.06
C ILE A 53 13.51 4.02 19.61
N ALA A 54 13.17 3.88 18.33
CA ALA A 54 11.90 4.33 17.76
C ALA A 54 10.84 3.22 17.89
N VAL A 55 9.79 3.45 18.68
CA VAL A 55 8.71 2.48 18.92
C VAL A 55 7.34 3.15 18.80
N CYS A 56 6.32 2.45 18.35
CA CYS A 56 4.97 3.03 18.25
C CYS A 56 4.36 3.32 19.63
N PRO A 57 3.31 4.17 19.74
CA PRO A 57 2.69 4.49 21.02
C PRO A 57 2.26 3.28 21.84
N SER A 58 1.73 2.24 21.19
CA SER A 58 1.30 1.00 21.86
C SER A 58 2.47 0.18 22.37
N CYS A 59 3.55 0.03 21.58
CA CYS A 59 4.77 -0.63 22.05
C CYS A 59 5.43 0.18 23.18
N HIS A 60 5.45 1.50 23.07
CA HIS A 60 5.98 2.39 24.10
C HIS A 60 5.25 2.24 25.43
N ASP A 61 3.92 2.21 25.40
CA ASP A 61 3.12 1.96 26.61
C ASP A 61 3.38 0.57 27.19
N HIS A 62 3.50 -0.47 26.34
CA HIS A 62 3.79 -1.83 26.80
C HIS A 62 5.16 -1.97 27.49
N ILE A 63 6.16 -1.19 27.07
CA ILE A 63 7.48 -1.18 27.73
C ILE A 63 7.35 -0.71 29.18
N HIS A 64 6.53 0.32 29.45
CA HIS A 64 6.38 0.88 30.79
C HIS A 64 5.33 0.16 31.65
N ASN A 65 4.22 -0.24 31.03
CA ASN A 65 2.99 -0.64 31.72
C ASN A 65 2.45 -2.01 31.28
N GLY A 66 3.17 -2.72 30.41
CA GLY A 66 2.74 -4.01 29.86
C GLY A 66 2.67 -5.11 30.91
N LYS A 67 1.64 -5.95 30.82
CA LYS A 67 1.56 -7.20 31.62
C LYS A 67 2.54 -8.26 31.13
N LEU A 68 2.97 -8.17 29.88
CA LEU A 68 4.07 -8.95 29.30
C LEU A 68 5.28 -8.01 29.22
N PRO A 69 6.28 -8.14 30.11
CA PRO A 69 7.38 -7.18 30.14
C PRO A 69 8.23 -7.29 28.87
N ILE A 70 8.62 -6.14 28.32
CA ILE A 70 9.65 -6.03 27.28
C ILE A 70 10.93 -5.59 27.98
N SER A 71 11.92 -6.48 28.07
CA SER A 71 13.20 -6.17 28.71
C SER A 71 14.07 -5.25 27.85
N ASP A 72 15.01 -4.55 28.48
CA ASP A 72 16.03 -3.74 27.79
C ASP A 72 16.82 -4.60 26.79
N GLU A 73 17.15 -5.85 27.15
CA GLU A 73 17.77 -6.82 26.25
C GLU A 73 16.93 -7.03 24.97
N THR A 74 15.61 -7.17 25.12
CA THR A 74 14.69 -7.29 23.98
C THR A 74 14.69 -6.01 23.12
N LEU A 75 14.74 -4.84 23.74
CA LEU A 75 14.81 -3.57 23.02
C LEU A 75 16.12 -3.43 22.24
N TYR A 76 17.26 -3.82 22.83
CA TYR A 76 18.53 -3.87 22.12
C TYR A 76 18.50 -4.88 20.97
N GLN A 77 17.90 -6.06 21.16
CA GLN A 77 17.69 -7.00 20.06
C GLN A 77 16.90 -6.35 18.91
N TRP A 78 15.80 -5.64 19.20
CA TRP A 78 15.03 -4.94 18.17
C TRP A 78 15.83 -3.82 17.49
N LYS A 79 16.59 -3.04 18.26
CA LYS A 79 17.42 -1.95 17.75
C LYS A 79 18.50 -2.47 16.80
N ASN A 80 19.11 -3.59 17.12
CA ASN A 80 20.23 -4.18 16.37
C ASN A 80 19.82 -4.99 15.13
N ILE A 81 18.52 -5.07 14.82
CA ILE A 81 18.07 -5.65 13.54
C ILE A 81 18.46 -4.72 12.41
N GLU A 82 19.28 -5.21 11.48
CA GLU A 82 19.57 -4.52 10.23
C GLU A 82 18.31 -4.48 9.34
N ARG A 83 17.92 -3.29 8.89
CA ARG A 83 16.72 -3.10 8.07
C ARG A 83 17.09 -2.49 6.72
N PRO A 84 16.60 -3.05 5.59
CA PRO A 84 16.78 -2.44 4.29
C PRO A 84 16.11 -1.07 4.25
N LEU A 85 16.83 -0.04 3.78
CA LEU A 85 16.33 1.34 3.63
C LEU A 85 15.78 1.61 2.23
N ASP A 86 15.97 0.66 1.31
CA ASP A 86 15.53 0.71 -0.08
C ASP A 86 14.13 0.14 -0.29
N VAL A 87 13.47 -0.34 0.78
CA VAL A 87 12.09 -0.86 0.72
C VAL A 87 11.27 -0.34 1.89
N ILE A 88 10.12 0.25 1.58
CA ILE A 88 9.08 0.57 2.56
C ILE A 88 8.16 -0.64 2.66
N SER A 89 8.07 -1.25 3.84
CA SER A 89 7.22 -2.42 4.09
C SER A 89 6.12 -2.11 5.11
N THR A 90 4.88 -2.47 4.78
CA THR A 90 3.72 -2.31 5.67
C THR A 90 2.69 -3.42 5.45
N HIS A 91 1.63 -3.42 6.25
CA HIS A 91 0.54 -4.37 6.13
C HIS A 91 -0.80 -3.66 6.32
N ILE A 92 -1.76 -3.92 5.43
CA ILE A 92 -3.11 -3.42 5.56
C ILE A 92 -4.03 -4.48 6.17
N TRP A 93 -4.50 -4.23 7.39
CA TRP A 93 -5.46 -5.13 8.03
C TRP A 93 -6.89 -4.80 7.55
N VAL A 94 -7.53 -5.78 6.91
CA VAL A 94 -8.94 -5.72 6.58
C VAL A 94 -9.70 -6.48 7.67
N GLU A 95 -10.51 -5.77 8.45
CA GLU A 95 -11.32 -6.40 9.47
C GLU A 95 -12.27 -7.45 8.82
N PRO A 96 -12.35 -8.68 9.35
CA PRO A 96 -13.18 -9.73 8.76
C PRO A 96 -14.67 -9.38 8.74
N ASP A 97 -15.38 -9.84 7.71
CA ASP A 97 -16.84 -9.76 7.62
C ASP A 97 -17.38 -10.97 6.86
N THR A 98 -18.67 -11.26 7.04
CA THR A 98 -19.47 -12.18 6.21
C THR A 98 -19.67 -11.67 4.79
N LYS A 99 -19.61 -10.35 4.59
CA LYS A 99 -19.78 -9.72 3.28
C LYS A 99 -18.49 -9.09 2.80
N LEU A 100 -17.75 -9.86 2.00
CA LEU A 100 -16.48 -9.42 1.44
C LEU A 100 -16.69 -8.72 0.09
N ARG A 101 -16.12 -7.51 -0.03
CA ARG A 101 -16.34 -6.65 -1.17
C ARG A 101 -15.08 -5.85 -1.52
N MET A 102 -14.81 -5.76 -2.81
CA MET A 102 -13.80 -4.87 -3.35
C MET A 102 -14.45 -3.82 -4.24
N ILE A 103 -14.20 -2.53 -3.99
CA ILE A 103 -14.72 -1.43 -4.78
C ILE A 103 -13.62 -0.98 -5.74
N LEU A 104 -13.85 -1.16 -7.04
CA LEU A 104 -12.97 -0.69 -8.11
C LEU A 104 -13.66 0.47 -8.83
N GLY A 105 -13.18 1.67 -8.55
CA GLY A 105 -13.78 2.92 -9.01
C GLY A 105 -15.21 3.07 -8.51
N SER A 106 -16.18 2.96 -9.41
CA SER A 106 -17.62 3.11 -9.10
C SER A 106 -18.39 1.79 -9.10
N ILE A 107 -17.71 0.64 -9.05
CA ILE A 107 -18.30 -0.70 -9.09
C ILE A 107 -17.78 -1.53 -7.92
N ALA A 108 -18.67 -2.26 -7.26
CA ALA A 108 -18.34 -3.26 -6.24
C ALA A 108 -18.22 -4.66 -6.86
N PHE A 109 -17.24 -5.42 -6.40
CA PHE A 109 -17.01 -6.82 -6.73
C PHE A 109 -17.22 -7.66 -5.49
N GLU A 110 -18.01 -8.72 -5.63
CA GLU A 110 -18.28 -9.72 -4.58
C GLU A 110 -17.95 -11.11 -5.13
N THR A 111 -17.28 -11.92 -4.32
CA THR A 111 -16.98 -13.33 -4.62
C THR A 111 -17.11 -14.17 -3.34
N VAL A 112 -17.17 -15.50 -3.49
CA VAL A 112 -17.27 -16.46 -2.38
C VAL A 112 -15.94 -17.16 -2.08
N GLU A 113 -15.10 -17.36 -3.08
CA GLU A 113 -13.83 -18.12 -2.98
C GLU A 113 -12.60 -17.25 -3.31
N GLY A 114 -12.79 -16.19 -4.08
CA GLY A 114 -11.73 -15.37 -4.66
C GLY A 114 -12.02 -15.06 -6.12
N ALA A 115 -11.24 -14.15 -6.71
CA ALA A 115 -11.30 -13.82 -8.13
C ALA A 115 -9.99 -13.13 -8.54
N ILE A 116 -9.46 -13.49 -9.71
CA ILE A 116 -8.46 -12.65 -10.38
C ILE A 116 -9.25 -11.54 -11.06
N VAL A 117 -9.10 -10.29 -10.61
CA VAL A 117 -9.93 -9.23 -11.18
C VAL A 117 -9.35 -8.76 -12.50
N PHE A 118 -8.03 -8.58 -12.57
CA PHE A 118 -7.29 -8.33 -13.81
C PHE A 118 -6.14 -9.32 -13.95
N ASP A 119 -6.07 -9.96 -15.12
CA ASP A 119 -4.92 -10.76 -15.53
C ASP A 119 -4.38 -10.19 -16.84
N LEU A 120 -3.22 -9.53 -16.76
CA LEU A 120 -2.54 -8.93 -17.89
C LEU A 120 -1.29 -9.74 -18.23
N PRO A 121 -1.23 -10.40 -19.40
CA PRO A 121 -0.09 -11.22 -19.79
C PRO A 121 1.24 -10.44 -19.71
N GLY A 122 2.25 -11.07 -19.11
CA GLY A 122 3.62 -10.53 -19.06
C GLY A 122 3.81 -9.29 -18.19
N SER A 123 2.85 -8.96 -17.31
CA SER A 123 2.84 -7.66 -16.63
C SER A 123 2.17 -7.68 -15.26
N ASP A 124 1.69 -6.51 -14.82
CA ASP A 124 1.04 -6.28 -13.54
C ASP A 124 -0.22 -7.14 -13.38
N LYS A 125 -0.32 -7.83 -12.23
CA LYS A 125 -1.49 -8.65 -11.89
C LYS A 125 -2.23 -8.03 -10.72
N PHE A 126 -3.56 -8.16 -10.70
CA PHE A 126 -4.38 -7.72 -9.57
C PHE A 126 -5.39 -8.80 -9.17
N GLU A 127 -5.25 -9.29 -7.95
CA GLU A 127 -5.99 -10.44 -7.44
C GLU A 127 -6.69 -10.12 -6.13
N MET A 128 -7.90 -10.67 -6.00
CA MET A 128 -8.66 -10.70 -4.78
C MET A 128 -8.79 -12.16 -4.32
N HIS A 129 -8.33 -12.46 -3.12
CA HIS A 129 -8.47 -13.78 -2.51
C HIS A 129 -9.34 -13.70 -1.27
N ILE A 130 -10.23 -14.67 -1.11
CA ILE A 130 -11.01 -14.83 0.13
C ILE A 130 -10.43 -16.02 0.89
N PHE A 131 -9.83 -15.74 2.04
CA PHE A 131 -9.29 -16.77 2.92
C PHE A 131 -10.25 -17.05 4.07
N ASP A 132 -10.56 -18.33 4.29
CA ASP A 132 -11.46 -18.80 5.36
C ASP A 132 -12.83 -18.10 5.39
N LYS A 133 -13.36 -17.75 4.21
CA LYS A 133 -14.69 -17.09 4.01
C LYS A 133 -14.88 -15.73 4.69
N LYS A 134 -13.85 -15.20 5.37
CA LYS A 134 -13.95 -14.03 6.24
C LYS A 134 -12.81 -13.04 6.05
N ASN A 135 -11.69 -13.47 5.49
CA ASN A 135 -10.51 -12.62 5.34
C ASN A 135 -10.34 -12.23 3.87
N LEU A 136 -10.47 -10.94 3.59
CA LEU A 136 -10.18 -10.39 2.27
C LEU A 136 -8.68 -10.12 2.14
N GLN A 137 -8.06 -10.76 1.16
CA GLN A 137 -6.66 -10.58 0.80
C GLN A 137 -6.56 -10.00 -0.60
N ILE A 138 -5.64 -9.05 -0.75
CA ILE A 138 -5.36 -8.37 -2.00
C ILE A 138 -3.91 -8.69 -2.38
N SER A 139 -3.70 -8.99 -3.65
CA SER A 139 -2.37 -9.06 -4.24
C SER A 139 -2.33 -8.19 -5.49
N SER A 140 -1.23 -7.47 -5.66
CA SER A 140 -1.01 -6.60 -6.81
C SER A 140 0.46 -6.47 -7.08
N THR A 141 0.85 -6.29 -8.34
CA THR A 141 2.17 -5.77 -8.69
C THR A 141 2.01 -4.48 -9.47
N TYR A 142 3.01 -3.60 -9.37
CA TYR A 142 3.16 -2.45 -10.24
C TYR A 142 4.61 -2.35 -10.70
N THR A 143 4.78 -2.44 -12.00
CA THR A 143 6.05 -2.33 -12.71
C THR A 143 6.07 -1.02 -13.49
N ASP A 144 7.24 -0.39 -13.54
CA ASP A 144 7.43 0.74 -14.45
C ASP A 144 7.53 0.27 -15.90
N ARG A 145 7.56 1.21 -16.85
CA ARG A 145 7.58 0.90 -18.29
C ARG A 145 8.88 0.26 -18.79
N ILE A 146 9.90 0.14 -17.95
CA ILE A 146 11.12 -0.63 -18.26
C ILE A 146 11.12 -2.00 -17.58
N GLY A 147 9.99 -2.40 -16.98
CA GLY A 147 9.80 -3.72 -16.35
C GLY A 147 10.37 -3.82 -14.94
N LYS A 148 10.80 -2.71 -14.31
CA LYS A 148 11.29 -2.74 -12.93
C LYS A 148 10.11 -2.67 -11.97
N GLU A 149 10.01 -3.66 -11.09
CA GLU A 149 9.03 -3.66 -10.00
C GLU A 149 9.28 -2.47 -9.07
N ARG A 150 8.23 -1.68 -8.84
CA ARG A 150 8.26 -0.53 -7.93
C ARG A 150 7.41 -0.75 -6.69
N LEU A 151 6.39 -1.58 -6.81
CA LEU A 151 5.44 -1.87 -5.75
C LEU A 151 4.93 -3.31 -5.87
N ARG A 152 4.84 -3.98 -4.74
CA ARG A 152 4.24 -5.31 -4.60
C ARG A 152 3.28 -5.32 -3.42
N VAL A 153 2.12 -5.92 -3.63
CA VAL A 153 1.17 -6.31 -2.60
C VAL A 153 1.03 -7.82 -2.65
N SER A 154 1.34 -8.49 -1.56
CA SER A 154 1.22 -9.95 -1.42
C SER A 154 0.39 -10.27 -0.19
N ARG A 155 -0.87 -10.66 -0.40
CA ARG A 155 -1.83 -10.96 0.68
C ARG A 155 -1.87 -9.85 1.73
N ASN A 156 -2.10 -8.61 1.29
CA ASN A 156 -2.13 -7.39 2.10
C ASN A 156 -0.78 -6.91 2.70
N ASN A 157 0.32 -7.65 2.53
CA ASN A 157 1.66 -7.13 2.79
C ASN A 157 2.08 -6.26 1.62
N ILE A 158 2.53 -5.04 1.89
CA ILE A 158 2.86 -4.05 0.86
C ILE A 158 4.34 -3.72 0.96
N GLU A 159 5.03 -3.78 -0.16
CA GLU A 159 6.43 -3.43 -0.34
C GLU A 159 6.54 -2.40 -1.46
N VAL A 160 7.20 -1.28 -1.18
CA VAL A 160 7.48 -0.23 -2.18
C VAL A 160 8.97 0.02 -2.22
N HIS A 161 9.57 -0.11 -3.40
CA HIS A 161 10.97 0.24 -3.59
C HIS A 161 11.15 1.74 -3.44
N ASN A 162 12.07 2.13 -2.57
CA ASN A 162 12.40 3.52 -2.29
C ASN A 162 12.98 4.16 -3.55
N ASP A 163 12.25 5.15 -4.06
CA ASP A 163 12.62 5.94 -5.21
C ASP A 163 12.20 7.37 -4.88
N ALA A 164 13.11 8.32 -5.00
CA ALA A 164 12.88 9.71 -4.61
C ALA A 164 11.71 10.36 -5.39
N ALA A 165 11.34 9.79 -6.55
CA ALA A 165 10.21 10.26 -7.34
C ALA A 165 8.86 9.66 -6.90
N ILE A 166 8.86 8.57 -6.12
CA ILE A 166 7.66 7.88 -5.64
C ILE A 166 7.24 8.46 -4.29
N GLU A 167 5.97 8.84 -4.19
CA GLU A 167 5.39 9.33 -2.94
C GLU A 167 4.52 8.26 -2.31
N VAL A 168 4.82 7.94 -1.04
CA VAL A 168 4.05 6.99 -0.24
C VAL A 168 3.32 7.75 0.87
N ASP A 169 2.02 7.56 0.96
CA ASP A 169 1.16 8.08 2.02
C ASP A 169 0.42 6.92 2.69
N GLN A 170 0.42 6.89 4.02
CA GLN A 170 -0.17 5.79 4.77
C GLN A 170 -0.82 6.25 6.07
N ARG A 171 -1.91 5.58 6.44
CA ARG A 171 -2.57 5.67 7.74
C ARG A 171 -3.22 4.31 8.06
N PRO A 172 -3.62 4.04 9.31
CA PRO A 172 -4.40 2.84 9.60
C PRO A 172 -5.58 2.70 8.63
N GLY A 173 -5.65 1.56 7.94
CA GLY A 173 -6.66 1.25 6.94
C GLY A 173 -6.49 1.93 5.58
N ARG A 174 -5.39 2.63 5.28
CA ARG A 174 -5.14 3.16 3.93
C ARG A 174 -3.66 3.21 3.57
N PHE A 175 -3.34 2.82 2.34
CA PHE A 175 -2.03 2.94 1.75
C PHE A 175 -2.13 3.48 0.33
N ARG A 176 -1.36 4.52 0.00
CA ARG A 176 -1.34 5.14 -1.32
C ARG A 176 0.07 5.34 -1.83
N VAL A 177 0.28 4.95 -3.07
CA VAL A 177 1.49 5.19 -3.86
C VAL A 177 1.14 6.11 -5.03
N VAL A 178 1.86 7.21 -5.13
CA VAL A 178 1.75 8.18 -6.22
C VAL A 178 3.08 8.22 -6.97
N VAL A 179 3.02 8.18 -8.29
CA VAL A 179 4.18 8.21 -9.18
C VAL A 179 4.12 9.42 -10.11
N PRO A 180 5.26 9.87 -10.65
CA PRO A 180 5.28 10.92 -11.67
C PRO A 180 4.47 10.51 -12.91
N ALA A 181 3.80 11.48 -13.52
CA ALA A 181 3.10 11.32 -14.79
C ALA A 181 4.08 11.47 -15.98
N THR A 182 5.12 10.64 -16.00
CA THR A 182 6.14 10.58 -17.04
C THR A 182 6.07 9.24 -17.76
N ASP A 183 6.61 9.17 -18.99
CA ASP A 183 6.63 7.95 -19.80
C ASP A 183 7.44 6.79 -19.17
N LEU A 184 8.16 7.03 -18.06
CA LEU A 184 8.73 5.93 -17.27
C LEU A 184 7.65 5.17 -16.48
N TYR A 185 6.63 5.86 -15.96
CA TYR A 185 5.66 5.26 -15.03
C TYR A 185 4.28 5.04 -15.67
N ILE A 186 3.91 5.86 -16.66
CA ILE A 186 2.62 5.77 -17.34
C ILE A 186 2.72 6.37 -18.74
N ASP A 187 2.11 5.74 -19.73
CA ASP A 187 2.10 6.24 -21.10
C ASP A 187 1.31 7.56 -21.22
N ALA A 188 1.89 8.58 -21.85
CA ALA A 188 1.22 9.86 -22.09
C ALA A 188 -0.15 9.73 -22.80
N ASN A 189 -0.34 8.73 -23.65
CA ASN A 189 -1.61 8.44 -24.30
C ASN A 189 -2.68 7.96 -23.30
N VAL A 190 -2.30 7.20 -22.26
CA VAL A 190 -3.21 6.79 -21.18
C VAL A 190 -3.70 8.02 -20.44
N ILE A 191 -2.79 8.95 -20.10
CA ILE A 191 -3.17 10.22 -19.47
C ILE A 191 -4.13 11.01 -20.37
N ARG A 192 -3.84 11.11 -21.67
CA ARG A 192 -4.69 11.81 -22.65
C ARG A 192 -6.08 11.18 -22.73
N GLN A 193 -6.17 9.85 -22.79
CA GLN A 193 -7.46 9.14 -22.83
C GLN A 193 -8.24 9.33 -21.53
N MET A 194 -7.59 9.18 -20.37
CA MET A 194 -8.22 9.40 -19.07
C MET A 194 -8.71 10.85 -18.89
N ARG A 195 -8.06 11.83 -19.52
CA ARG A 195 -8.50 13.24 -19.52
C ARG A 195 -9.79 13.50 -20.31
N LEU A 196 -10.22 12.57 -21.15
CA LEU A 196 -11.56 12.62 -21.74
C LEU A 196 -12.66 12.42 -20.69
N ASP A 197 -12.35 11.68 -19.60
CA ASP A 197 -13.27 11.44 -18.49
C ASP A 197 -13.08 12.40 -17.31
N ASP A 198 -11.83 12.59 -16.89
CA ASP A 198 -11.44 13.52 -15.82
C ASP A 198 -10.31 14.41 -16.31
N ASN A 199 -10.64 15.65 -16.69
CA ASN A 199 -9.67 16.62 -17.23
C ASN A 199 -8.52 16.96 -16.26
N ARG A 200 -8.62 16.54 -14.98
CA ARG A 200 -7.55 16.68 -13.98
C ARG A 200 -6.71 15.42 -13.80
N TYR A 201 -6.98 14.33 -14.54
CA TYR A 201 -6.16 13.13 -14.45
C TYR A 201 -4.71 13.45 -14.88
N GLY A 202 -3.75 13.05 -14.06
CA GLY A 202 -2.34 13.42 -14.24
C GLY A 202 -2.04 14.91 -13.98
N ALA A 203 -2.97 15.68 -13.40
CA ALA A 203 -2.71 17.07 -13.03
C ALA A 203 -1.57 17.14 -12.01
N LYS A 204 -0.80 18.23 -12.05
CA LYS A 204 0.44 18.40 -11.25
C LYS A 204 1.54 17.37 -11.54
N GLY A 205 1.45 16.69 -12.69
CA GLY A 205 2.50 15.77 -13.15
C GLY A 205 2.59 14.49 -12.33
N LYS A 206 1.49 14.02 -11.73
CA LYS A 206 1.45 12.82 -10.88
C LYS A 206 0.20 12.00 -11.11
N VAL A 207 0.30 10.68 -10.94
CA VAL A 207 -0.82 9.73 -10.99
C VAL A 207 -0.75 8.74 -9.84
N THR A 208 -1.91 8.21 -9.43
CA THR A 208 -1.99 7.16 -8.41
C THR A 208 -1.56 5.83 -9.04
N ALA A 209 -0.44 5.26 -8.56
CA ALA A 209 -0.04 3.90 -8.93
C ALA A 209 -0.94 2.86 -8.26
N LEU A 210 -1.19 3.06 -6.96
CA LEU A 210 -2.09 2.24 -6.15
C LEU A 210 -2.63 3.06 -4.97
N ASP A 211 -3.91 2.94 -4.66
CA ASP A 211 -4.54 3.42 -3.42
C ASP A 211 -5.46 2.33 -2.90
N ILE A 212 -5.14 1.75 -1.74
CA ILE A 212 -5.95 0.74 -1.07
C ILE A 212 -6.50 1.37 0.21
N GLU A 213 -7.82 1.36 0.38
CA GLU A 213 -8.49 1.89 1.57
C GLU A 213 -9.54 0.92 2.11
N VAL A 214 -9.39 0.49 3.37
CA VAL A 214 -10.42 -0.23 4.12
C VAL A 214 -11.51 0.78 4.50
N ILE A 215 -12.70 0.59 3.94
CA ILE A 215 -13.83 1.51 4.14
C ILE A 215 -14.64 1.12 5.36
N LYS A 216 -14.80 -0.18 5.57
CA LYS A 216 -15.52 -0.85 6.66
C LYS A 216 -15.08 -2.31 6.70
N PRO A 217 -15.48 -3.10 7.71
CA PRO A 217 -15.20 -4.53 7.72
C PRO A 217 -15.55 -5.22 6.39
N GLY A 218 -14.68 -6.11 5.94
CA GLY A 218 -14.78 -6.86 4.70
C GLY A 218 -14.76 -6.04 3.41
N THR A 219 -14.68 -4.71 3.47
CA THR A 219 -14.81 -3.84 2.28
C THR A 219 -13.58 -2.98 2.06
N VAL A 220 -12.94 -3.17 0.92
CA VAL A 220 -11.78 -2.40 0.49
C VAL A 220 -12.09 -1.65 -0.80
N ARG A 221 -11.65 -0.40 -0.91
CA ARG A 221 -11.60 0.35 -2.16
C ARG A 221 -10.20 0.29 -2.71
N VAL A 222 -10.08 0.04 -4.02
CA VAL A 222 -8.81 0.09 -4.73
C VAL A 222 -8.91 1.03 -5.93
N GLU A 223 -7.92 1.90 -6.06
CA GLU A 223 -7.61 2.69 -7.26
C GLU A 223 -6.18 2.38 -7.69
N GLY A 224 -5.86 2.54 -8.97
CA GLY A 224 -4.52 2.24 -9.46
C GLY A 224 -4.42 2.12 -10.97
N ILE A 225 -3.23 1.78 -11.42
CA ILE A 225 -2.88 1.54 -12.82
C ILE A 225 -2.18 0.18 -12.95
N TRP A 226 -2.56 -0.59 -13.97
CA TRP A 226 -1.95 -1.87 -14.33
C TRP A 226 -1.72 -1.85 -15.83
N ALA A 227 -0.46 -1.85 -16.26
CA ALA A 227 -0.10 -1.67 -17.66
C ALA A 227 0.52 -2.94 -18.25
N SER A 228 0.21 -3.21 -19.52
CA SER A 228 0.88 -4.21 -20.36
C SER A 228 1.08 -3.64 -21.77
N ASP A 229 1.74 -4.40 -22.64
CA ASP A 229 1.92 -4.04 -24.04
C ASP A 229 0.58 -3.93 -24.80
N GLU A 230 -0.45 -4.64 -24.34
CA GLU A 230 -1.78 -4.69 -24.98
C GLU A 230 -2.70 -3.53 -24.52
N GLY A 231 -2.37 -2.89 -23.40
CA GLY A 231 -3.14 -1.77 -22.87
C GLY A 231 -2.94 -1.53 -21.37
N THR A 232 -3.65 -0.55 -20.86
CA THR A 232 -3.58 -0.16 -19.45
C THR A 232 -4.96 -0.17 -18.82
N PHE A 233 -5.11 -0.93 -17.74
CA PHE A 233 -6.24 -0.78 -16.85
C PHE A 233 -5.99 0.38 -15.90
N VAL A 234 -6.95 1.29 -15.83
CA VAL A 234 -6.96 2.37 -14.85
C VAL A 234 -8.22 2.22 -14.02
N VAL A 235 -8.06 2.03 -12.72
CA VAL A 235 -9.16 2.12 -11.76
C VAL A 235 -9.10 3.49 -11.12
N HIS A 236 -10.06 4.34 -11.47
CA HIS A 236 -10.18 5.70 -10.97
C HIS A 236 -11.52 5.87 -10.27
N ARG A 237 -11.65 6.84 -9.35
CA ARG A 237 -12.86 7.07 -8.56
C ARG A 237 -14.18 7.03 -9.36
N GLY A 238 -14.15 7.48 -10.62
CA GLY A 238 -15.31 7.51 -11.51
C GLY A 238 -15.69 6.17 -12.16
N GLY A 239 -14.78 5.19 -12.25
CA GLY A 239 -15.02 3.95 -12.96
C GLY A 239 -13.77 3.13 -13.25
N LEU A 240 -13.96 2.11 -14.06
CA LEU A 240 -12.91 1.22 -14.55
C LEU A 240 -12.68 1.51 -16.02
N PHE A 241 -11.43 1.73 -16.39
CA PHE A 241 -11.05 2.15 -17.73
C PHE A 241 -10.04 1.18 -18.30
N VAL A 242 -10.20 0.84 -19.58
CA VAL A 242 -9.20 0.13 -20.37
C VAL A 242 -8.75 1.07 -21.46
N CYS A 243 -7.49 1.50 -21.38
CA CYS A 243 -6.85 2.37 -22.36
C CYS A 243 -6.01 1.49 -23.29
N ARG A 244 -6.40 1.35 -24.55
CA ARG A 244 -5.60 0.62 -25.55
C ARG A 244 -4.52 1.53 -26.17
N PRO A 245 -3.45 0.95 -26.72
CA PRO A 245 -2.52 1.69 -27.57
C PRO A 245 -3.26 2.41 -28.71
N GLY A 246 -2.88 3.65 -28.99
CA GLY A 246 -3.51 4.48 -30.04
C GLY A 246 -4.57 5.47 -29.56
N PRO A 247 -5.12 6.30 -30.45
CA PRO A 247 -5.82 7.54 -30.08
C PRO A 247 -7.26 7.39 -29.59
N THR A 248 -7.93 6.25 -29.79
CA THR A 248 -9.41 6.13 -29.61
C THR A 248 -9.86 4.91 -28.82
N GLY A 249 -8.97 4.25 -28.09
CA GLY A 249 -9.24 2.95 -27.46
C GLY A 249 -9.68 2.98 -26.00
N LEU A 250 -10.54 3.91 -25.57
CA LEU A 250 -11.01 3.97 -24.17
C LEU A 250 -12.32 3.18 -23.99
N LEU A 251 -12.24 2.03 -23.33
CA LEU A 251 -13.42 1.35 -22.79
C LEU A 251 -13.62 1.80 -21.35
N CYS A 252 -14.86 2.12 -20.96
CA CYS A 252 -15.19 2.55 -19.61
C CYS A 252 -16.39 1.77 -19.07
N ILE A 253 -16.29 1.31 -17.83
CA ILE A 253 -17.40 0.77 -17.06
C ILE A 253 -17.61 1.64 -15.83
N LYS A 254 -18.82 2.21 -15.71
CA LYS A 254 -19.22 3.03 -14.56
C LYS A 254 -20.41 2.41 -13.86
N GLY A 255 -20.40 2.50 -12.53
CA GLY A 255 -21.50 2.10 -11.68
C GLY A 255 -22.00 3.24 -10.79
N LYS A 256 -22.87 2.88 -9.85
CA LYS A 256 -23.43 3.76 -8.81
C LYS A 256 -22.77 3.51 -7.46
N GLY A 257 -21.46 3.24 -7.46
CA GLY A 257 -20.66 2.91 -6.28
C GLY A 257 -20.99 1.53 -5.74
N GLU A 258 -21.14 1.43 -4.41
CA GLU A 258 -21.46 0.19 -3.70
C GLU A 258 -22.79 -0.49 -4.11
N ARG A 259 -23.63 0.21 -4.88
CA ARG A 259 -24.91 -0.30 -5.39
C ARG A 259 -24.79 -1.01 -6.74
N SER A 260 -23.73 -0.78 -7.49
CA SER A 260 -23.45 -1.50 -8.72
C SER A 260 -22.51 -2.65 -8.40
N VAL A 261 -23.06 -3.86 -8.32
CA VAL A 261 -22.32 -5.04 -7.87
C VAL A 261 -22.15 -6.02 -9.02
N ILE A 262 -20.90 -6.40 -9.29
CA ILE A 262 -20.56 -7.57 -10.09
C ILE A 262 -20.33 -8.73 -9.12
N LYS A 263 -21.15 -9.78 -9.26
CA LYS A 263 -21.02 -11.00 -8.47
C LYS A 263 -20.32 -12.05 -9.31
N HIS A 264 -19.22 -12.59 -8.79
CA HIS A 264 -18.55 -13.76 -9.37
C HIS A 264 -18.84 -14.98 -8.51
N SER A 265 -19.29 -16.05 -9.16
CA SER A 265 -19.51 -17.36 -8.53
C SER A 265 -18.89 -18.43 -9.42
N GLY A 266 -17.85 -19.10 -8.92
CA GLY A 266 -17.10 -20.09 -9.66
C GLY A 266 -15.66 -20.18 -9.17
N PRO A 267 -14.84 -21.07 -9.77
CA PRO A 267 -13.43 -21.16 -9.45
C PRO A 267 -12.74 -19.81 -9.68
N VAL A 268 -11.57 -19.64 -9.04
CA VAL A 268 -10.74 -18.45 -9.21
C VAL A 268 -10.27 -18.36 -10.67
N SER A 269 -10.97 -17.57 -11.47
CA SER A 269 -10.64 -17.23 -12.85
C SER A 269 -10.55 -15.71 -13.01
N SER A 270 -10.02 -15.26 -14.16
CA SER A 270 -9.99 -13.85 -14.51
C SER A 270 -11.40 -13.32 -14.83
N ILE A 271 -11.79 -12.20 -14.22
CA ILE A 271 -13.04 -11.49 -14.56
C ILE A 271 -12.83 -10.63 -15.81
N PHE A 272 -11.70 -9.93 -15.87
CA PHE A 272 -11.26 -9.18 -17.04
C PHE A 272 -9.91 -9.72 -17.50
N ALA A 273 -9.82 -10.07 -18.77
CA ALA A 273 -8.58 -10.49 -19.42
C ALA A 273 -8.44 -9.75 -20.75
N LEU A 274 -7.22 -9.29 -21.05
CA LEU A 274 -6.84 -8.87 -22.38
C LEU A 274 -6.11 -10.03 -23.04
N ASN A 275 -6.87 -10.86 -23.76
CA ASN A 275 -6.28 -11.91 -24.59
C ASN A 275 -5.88 -11.31 -25.93
N GLN A 276 -4.70 -11.67 -26.43
CA GLN A 276 -4.41 -11.50 -27.85
C GLN A 276 -5.52 -12.24 -28.62
N ALA A 277 -6.29 -11.50 -29.42
CA ALA A 277 -7.04 -12.16 -30.48
C ALA A 277 -6.01 -12.93 -31.30
N LEU A 278 -6.18 -14.26 -31.41
CA LEU A 278 -5.40 -15.10 -32.30
C LEU A 278 -5.36 -14.39 -33.66
N ARG A 279 -4.22 -13.80 -34.00
CA ARG A 279 -3.99 -13.17 -35.30
C ARG A 279 -3.74 -14.24 -36.34
#